data_AF-A0A0E9MQ85-F1
#
_entry.id   AF-A0A0E9MQ85-F1
#
_cell.length_a   1.000
_cell.length_b   1.000
_cell.length_c   1.000
_cell.angle_alpha   90.00
_cell.angle_beta   90.00
_cell.angle_gamma   90.00
#
_symmetry.space_group_name_H-M   'P 1'
#
loop_
_entity.id
_entity.type
_entity.pdbx_description
1 polymer ?
#
loop_
_entity_poly.entity_id
_entity_poly.type
_entity_poly.pdbx_seq_one_letter_code
_entity_poly.pdbx_strand_id
1 'polypeptide(L)'
;MTYVVTDACIRCKYMDCVEVCPVDCFYEGENMLVINPSECIDCGVCEPECPAEAILPDTESGLEKWLELNNSFSAQWPNVTRSRGAPADADEHKGEEGKYDKYFSPEPGQGD
;
A
#
# COMPACT_ATOMS: atom_id res chain seq x y z
N MET A 1 -10.63 6.93 11.43
CA MET A 1 -10.82 6.20 10.17
C MET A 1 -9.40 5.87 9.73
N THR A 2 -9.21 5.24 8.58
CA THR A 2 -7.86 5.09 8.02
C THR A 2 -7.95 4.97 6.51
N TYR A 3 -6.83 5.14 5.85
CA TYR A 3 -6.65 4.66 4.49
C TYR A 3 -6.09 3.24 4.50
N VAL A 4 -6.43 2.47 3.47
CA VAL A 4 -5.95 1.09 3.29
C VAL A 4 -5.42 0.90 1.87
N VAL A 5 -4.35 0.11 1.74
CA VAL A 5 -3.82 -0.32 0.45
C VAL A 5 -4.46 -1.65 0.04
N THR A 6 -4.97 -1.73 -1.17
CA THR A 6 -5.75 -2.88 -1.68
C THR A 6 -5.00 -3.72 -2.72
N ASP A 7 -5.69 -4.69 -3.31
CA ASP A 7 -5.24 -5.59 -4.37
C ASP A 7 -4.45 -4.87 -5.48
N ALA A 8 -4.92 -3.69 -5.87
CA ALA A 8 -4.39 -2.94 -7.00
C ALA A 8 -2.92 -2.50 -6.81
N CYS A 9 -2.40 -2.45 -5.58
CA CYS A 9 -1.00 -2.11 -5.33
C CYS A 9 -0.05 -3.26 -5.66
N ILE A 10 -0.50 -4.51 -5.48
CA ILE A 10 0.34 -5.70 -5.61
C ILE A 10 0.96 -5.73 -7.00
N ARG A 11 2.28 -5.97 -7.07
CA ARG A 11 3.09 -5.94 -8.31
C ARG A 11 3.20 -4.59 -9.02
N CYS A 12 2.38 -3.60 -8.66
CA CYS A 12 2.52 -2.23 -9.16
C CYS A 12 3.51 -1.43 -8.31
N LYS A 13 3.36 -1.44 -6.97
CA LYS A 13 4.27 -0.84 -5.98
C LYS A 13 4.99 0.43 -6.47
N TYR A 14 4.23 1.44 -6.92
CA TYR A 14 4.81 2.66 -7.50
C TYR A 14 5.56 3.53 -6.48
N MET A 15 5.13 3.48 -5.22
CA MET A 15 5.70 4.20 -4.08
C MET A 15 5.50 5.72 -4.05
N ASP A 16 4.75 6.34 -4.98
CA ASP A 16 4.48 7.81 -4.94
C ASP A 16 3.78 8.25 -3.64
N CYS A 17 2.94 7.39 -3.08
CA CYS A 17 2.20 7.66 -1.85
C CYS A 17 3.07 7.91 -0.61
N VAL A 18 4.31 7.41 -0.58
CA VAL A 18 5.20 7.57 0.59
C VAL A 18 5.75 8.99 0.69
N GLU A 19 5.95 9.66 -0.45
CA GLU A 19 6.53 11.02 -0.51
C GLU A 19 5.59 12.09 0.04
N VAL A 20 4.29 11.82 0.07
CA VAL A 20 3.27 12.77 0.50
C VAL A 20 2.73 12.47 1.89
N CYS A 21 3.12 11.35 2.53
CA CYS A 21 2.63 10.99 3.84
C CYS A 21 3.23 11.90 4.92
N PRO A 22 2.43 12.69 5.67
CA PRO A 22 2.98 13.62 6.65
C PRO A 22 3.43 12.95 7.96
N VAL A 23 3.12 11.66 8.14
CA VAL A 23 3.34 10.89 9.37
C VAL A 23 4.11 9.59 9.12
N ASP A 24 4.66 9.41 7.91
CA ASP A 24 5.51 8.28 7.55
C ASP A 24 4.90 6.90 7.86
N CYS A 25 3.58 6.74 7.74
CA CYS A 25 2.87 5.53 8.19
C CYS A 25 2.82 4.39 7.15
N PHE A 26 3.76 4.35 6.20
CA PHE A 26 3.84 3.31 5.16
C PHE A 26 4.89 2.25 5.50
N TYR A 27 4.55 1.00 5.22
CA TYR A 27 5.39 -0.15 5.48
C TYR A 27 5.51 -1.01 4.23
N GLU A 28 6.71 -1.54 4.02
CA GLU A 28 7.09 -2.10 2.73
C GLU A 28 7.16 -3.62 2.76
N GLY A 29 6.34 -4.25 1.92
CA GLY A 29 6.48 -5.66 1.57
C GLY A 29 7.33 -5.83 0.32
N GLU A 30 7.63 -7.08 -0.04
CA GLU A 30 8.40 -7.39 -1.26
C GLU A 30 7.76 -6.74 -2.50
N ASN A 31 6.43 -6.83 -2.65
CA ASN A 31 5.73 -6.42 -3.87
C ASN A 31 4.47 -5.55 -3.66
N MET A 32 4.23 -5.05 -2.46
CA MET A 32 3.21 -4.04 -2.17
C MET A 32 3.61 -3.18 -0.98
N LEU A 33 2.85 -2.11 -0.74
CA LEU A 33 2.94 -1.32 0.49
C LEU A 33 1.69 -1.53 1.33
N VAL A 34 1.78 -1.24 2.62
CA VAL A 34 0.64 -1.15 3.54
C VAL A 34 0.70 0.12 4.37
N ILE A 35 -0.45 0.57 4.84
CA ILE A 35 -0.61 1.70 5.75
C ILE A 35 -0.83 1.18 7.17
N ASN A 36 -0.15 1.73 8.17
CA ASN A 36 -0.47 1.44 9.57
C ASN A 36 -1.72 2.21 10.00
N PRO A 37 -2.84 1.53 10.31
CA PRO A 37 -4.10 2.19 10.63
C PRO A 37 -4.09 2.90 11.99
N SER A 38 -3.14 2.58 12.87
CA SER A 38 -3.00 3.26 14.17
C SER A 38 -2.21 4.57 14.07
N GLU A 39 -1.45 4.75 12.99
CA GLU A 39 -0.60 5.93 12.75
C GLU A 39 -1.20 6.85 11.67
N CYS A 40 -2.01 6.31 10.76
CA CYS A 40 -2.72 7.10 9.77
C CYS A 40 -3.60 8.17 10.44
N ILE A 41 -3.52 9.39 9.93
CA ILE A 41 -4.26 10.56 10.44
C ILE A 41 -5.40 11.01 9.53
N ASP A 42 -5.85 10.16 8.60
CA ASP A 42 -6.99 10.44 7.71
C ASP A 42 -6.88 11.71 6.85
N CYS A 43 -5.65 12.09 6.46
CA CYS A 43 -5.44 13.32 5.68
C CYS A 43 -5.80 13.20 4.19
N GLY A 44 -5.84 11.97 3.64
CA GLY A 44 -6.27 11.69 2.26
C GLY A 44 -5.34 12.13 1.13
N VAL A 45 -4.14 12.64 1.44
CA VAL A 45 -3.22 13.15 0.41
C VAL A 45 -2.58 12.04 -0.43
N CYS A 46 -2.50 10.81 0.09
CA CYS A 46 -1.89 9.68 -0.62
C CYS A 46 -2.81 9.01 -1.65
N GLU A 47 -4.12 9.13 -1.50
CA GLU A 47 -5.13 8.56 -2.40
C GLU A 47 -4.96 9.02 -3.86
N PRO A 48 -4.97 10.34 -4.17
CA PRO A 48 -4.84 10.81 -5.55
C PRO A 48 -3.45 10.60 -6.16
N GLU A 49 -2.42 10.38 -5.33
CA GLU A 49 -1.05 10.18 -5.78
C GLU A 49 -0.78 8.74 -6.23
N CYS A 50 -1.63 7.78 -5.86
CA CYS A 50 -1.44 6.38 -6.22
C CYS A 50 -1.82 6.14 -7.70
N PRO A 51 -0.85 5.85 -8.60
CA PRO A 51 -1.18 5.65 -10.01
C PRO A 51 -2.03 4.39 -10.24
N ALA A 52 -2.02 3.44 -9.31
CA ALA A 52 -2.82 2.22 -9.38
C ALA A 52 -4.23 2.36 -8.79
N GLU A 53 -4.60 3.54 -8.26
CA GLU A 53 -5.88 3.76 -7.56
C GLU A 53 -6.10 2.73 -6.42
N ALA A 54 -5.01 2.34 -5.75
CA ALA A 54 -5.00 1.24 -4.80
C ALA A 54 -5.25 1.64 -3.35
N ILE A 55 -5.39 2.94 -3.08
CA ILE A 55 -5.54 3.50 -1.74
C ILE A 55 -6.98 3.98 -1.59
N LEU A 56 -7.71 3.43 -0.63
CA LEU A 56 -9.12 3.73 -0.39
C LEU A 56 -9.36 4.04 1.10
N PRO A 57 -10.34 4.87 1.45
CA PRO A 57 -10.74 5.06 2.85
C PRO A 57 -11.47 3.82 3.39
N ASP A 58 -11.17 3.44 4.64
CA ASP A 58 -11.76 2.26 5.32
C ASP A 58 -13.28 2.34 5.52
N THR A 59 -13.87 3.49 5.25
CA THR A 59 -15.33 3.70 5.23
C THR A 59 -16.03 3.12 4.02
N GLU A 60 -15.29 2.76 2.95
CA GLU A 60 -15.85 2.06 1.81
C GLU A 60 -16.15 0.59 2.12
N SER A 61 -17.22 0.07 1.50
CA SER A 61 -17.68 -1.30 1.75
C SER A 61 -16.77 -2.36 1.13
N GLY A 62 -16.54 -3.47 1.84
CA GLY A 62 -15.80 -4.62 1.30
C GLY A 62 -14.28 -4.53 1.49
N LEU A 63 -13.81 -3.61 2.32
CA LEU A 63 -12.39 -3.39 2.61
C LEU A 63 -11.89 -4.06 3.88
N GLU A 64 -12.74 -4.83 4.58
CA GLU A 64 -12.41 -5.44 5.88
C GLU A 64 -11.17 -6.34 5.79
N LYS A 65 -11.05 -7.12 4.70
CA LYS A 65 -9.86 -7.93 4.41
C LYS A 65 -8.60 -7.09 4.28
N TRP A 66 -8.68 -5.96 3.58
CA TRP A 66 -7.53 -5.10 3.33
C TRP A 66 -7.11 -4.34 4.58
N LEU A 67 -8.08 -3.90 5.38
CA LEU A 67 -7.81 -3.30 6.69
C LEU A 67 -7.05 -4.26 7.60
N GLU A 68 -7.49 -5.52 7.70
CA GLU A 68 -6.81 -6.55 8.50
C GLU A 68 -5.40 -6.85 7.97
N LEU A 69 -5.24 -6.95 6.64
CA LEU A 69 -3.94 -7.15 5.99
C LEU A 69 -3.00 -5.98 6.30
N ASN A 70 -3.46 -4.75 6.12
CA ASN A 70 -2.64 -3.55 6.35
C ASN A 70 -2.17 -3.47 7.80
N ASN A 71 -3.09 -3.68 8.76
CA ASN A 71 -2.78 -3.73 10.17
C ASN A 71 -1.77 -4.85 10.53
N SER A 72 -1.92 -6.03 9.93
CA SER A 72 -1.08 -7.19 10.26
C SER A 72 0.34 -7.01 9.72
N PHE A 73 0.48 -6.53 8.49
CA PHE A 73 1.79 -6.39 7.85
C PHE A 73 2.50 -5.11 8.23
N SER A 74 1.81 -4.04 8.63
CA SER A 74 2.47 -2.84 9.16
C SER A 74 3.22 -3.10 10.48
N ALA A 75 2.85 -4.15 11.22
CA ALA A 75 3.56 -4.58 12.42
C ALA A 75 4.79 -5.46 12.13
N GLN A 76 4.94 -5.95 10.90
CA GLN A 76 5.95 -6.96 10.52
C GLN A 76 6.96 -6.44 9.50
N TRP A 77 6.51 -5.61 8.58
CA TRP A 77 7.32 -5.05 7.52
C TRP A 77 8.08 -3.81 8.00
N PRO A 78 9.23 -3.48 7.38
CA PRO A 78 9.95 -2.27 7.71
C PRO A 78 9.21 -1.02 7.21
N ASN A 79 9.39 0.08 7.92
CA ASN A 79 8.87 1.39 7.52
C ASN A 79 9.57 1.87 6.24
N VAL A 80 8.87 2.66 5.43
CA VAL A 80 9.44 3.30 4.23
C VAL A 80 8.94 4.74 4.11
N THR A 81 9.89 5.66 3.98
CA THR A 81 9.66 7.11 3.94
C THR A 81 10.07 7.74 2.60
N ARG A 82 10.78 6.99 1.74
CA ARG A 82 11.23 7.49 0.44
C ARG A 82 10.91 6.54 -0.70
N SER A 83 10.45 7.11 -1.81
CA SER A 83 10.22 6.39 -3.05
C SER A 83 11.55 5.98 -3.68
N ARG A 84 11.57 4.75 -4.22
CA ARG A 84 12.69 4.21 -5.01
C ARG A 84 12.28 3.90 -6.45
N GLY A 85 11.10 4.38 -6.85
CA GLY A 85 10.49 4.08 -8.13
C GLY A 85 9.80 2.72 -8.16
N ALA A 86 8.97 2.54 -9.19
CA ALA A 86 8.20 1.33 -9.40
C ALA A 86 9.05 0.19 -10.00
N PRO A 87 8.62 -1.08 -9.81
CA PRO A 87 9.06 -2.20 -10.65
C PRO A 87 8.91 -1.89 -12.15
N ALA A 88 9.80 -2.43 -12.98
CA ALA A 88 9.79 -2.19 -14.43
C ALA A 88 8.51 -2.69 -15.12
N ASP A 89 7.84 -3.68 -14.55
CA ASP A 89 6.60 -4.30 -15.02
C ASP A 89 5.33 -3.73 -14.34
N ALA A 90 5.45 -2.65 -13.56
CA ALA A 90 4.32 -2.10 -12.78
C ALA A 90 3.09 -1.75 -13.64
N ASP A 91 3.32 -1.13 -14.80
CA ASP A 91 2.25 -0.71 -15.72
C ASP A 91 1.55 -1.91 -16.40
N GLU A 92 2.23 -3.05 -16.52
CA GLU A 92 1.63 -4.28 -17.07
C GLU A 92 0.60 -4.88 -16.11
N HIS A 93 0.76 -4.64 -14.81
CA HIS A 93 -0.11 -5.13 -13.74
C HIS A 93 -1.16 -4.11 -13.28
N LYS A 94 -1.17 -2.91 -13.86
CA LYS A 94 -2.14 -1.87 -13.51
C LYS A 94 -3.53 -2.24 -14.04
N GLY A 95 -4.52 -2.23 -13.16
CA GLY A 95 -5.90 -2.62 -13.48
C GLY A 95 -6.16 -4.13 -13.57
N GLU A 96 -5.14 -4.96 -13.33
CA GLU A 96 -5.35 -6.40 -13.18
C GLU A 96 -6.02 -6.71 -11.84
N GLU A 97 -7.07 -7.55 -11.87
CA GLU A 97 -7.80 -8.00 -10.69
C GLU A 97 -7.27 -9.33 -10.14
N GLY A 98 -7.45 -9.52 -8.83
CA GLY A 98 -7.13 -10.77 -8.13
C GLY A 98 -5.63 -10.97 -7.99
N LYS A 99 -4.87 -9.88 -7.88
CA LYS A 99 -3.41 -9.93 -7.75
C LYS A 99 -2.96 -10.52 -6.42
N TYR A 100 -3.80 -10.47 -5.40
CA TYR A 100 -3.54 -11.11 -4.12
C TYR A 100 -3.32 -12.61 -4.27
N ASP A 101 -4.23 -13.30 -4.94
CA ASP A 101 -4.12 -14.76 -5.08
C ASP A 101 -3.01 -15.18 -6.06
N LYS A 102 -2.64 -14.29 -6.99
CA LYS A 102 -1.63 -14.58 -8.02
C LYS A 102 -0.20 -14.26 -7.60
N TYR A 103 -0.03 -13.16 -6.87
CA TYR A 103 1.28 -12.52 -6.72
C TYR A 103 1.62 -12.15 -5.30
N PHE A 104 0.67 -12.05 -4.37
CA PHE A 104 0.96 -11.56 -3.01
C PHE A 104 2.15 -12.30 -2.37
N SER A 105 3.07 -11.53 -1.80
CA SER A 105 4.19 -12.06 -1.01
C SER A 105 4.11 -11.52 0.41
N PRO A 106 4.17 -12.39 1.45
CA PRO A 106 4.22 -11.96 2.84
C PRO A 106 5.62 -11.47 3.27
N GLU A 107 6.64 -11.61 2.42
CA GLU A 107 8.02 -11.27 2.76
C GLU A 107 8.21 -9.76 2.89
N PRO A 108 9.06 -9.30 3.83
CA PRO A 108 9.34 -7.89 4.01
C PRO A 108 10.10 -7.31 2.83
N GLY A 109 9.88 -6.02 2.58
CA GLY A 109 10.64 -5.21 1.65
C GLY A 109 11.96 -4.73 2.24
N GLN A 110 12.52 -3.68 1.64
CA GLN A 110 13.83 -3.13 1.99
C GLN A 110 13.78 -2.21 3.22
N GLY A 111 12.70 -1.42 3.36
CA GLY A 111 12.57 -0.33 4.31
C GLY A 111 13.48 0.87 4.03
N ASP A 112 13.51 1.80 4.98
CA ASP A 112 14.59 2.78 5.19
C ASP A 112 14.81 3.14 6.67
#